data_AF-A0A7L3QC09-F1
#
_entry.id   AF-A0A7L3QC09-F1
#
_cell.length_a   1.000
_cell.length_b   1.000
_cell.length_c   1.000
_cell.angle_alpha   90.00
_cell.angle_beta   90.00
_cell.angle_gamma   90.00
#
_symmetry.space_group_name_H-M   'P 1'
#
loop_
_entity.id
_entity.type
_entity.pdbx_description
1 polymer ?
#
loop_
_entity_poly.entity_id
_entity_poly.type
_entity_poly.pdbx_seq_one_letter_code
_entity_poly.pdbx_strand_id
1 'polypeptide(L)'
;AAVVGLLYPCIDSHLGEPHKFKREWASVMRCIAVFVGINHASAKLDFANNVQLSLTLAALSLGLWWTFDRSRSGLGLGITIAFVATLITQFLVYNGVYQYTSPDFLYIRSWLPCIFFSGGVTVGNIGRQLAM
;
A
#
# COMPACT_ATOMS: atom_id res chain seq x y z
N ALA A 1 -8.36 2.51 -6.55
CA ALA A 1 -8.98 1.66 -5.52
C ALA A 1 -9.87 0.58 -6.14
N ALA A 2 -10.99 0.92 -6.80
CA ALA A 2 -11.92 -0.07 -7.39
C ALA A 2 -11.23 -1.12 -8.28
N VAL A 3 -10.35 -0.69 -9.19
CA VAL A 3 -9.58 -1.59 -10.06
C VAL A 3 -8.71 -2.57 -9.25
N VAL A 4 -8.02 -2.09 -8.21
CA VAL A 4 -7.18 -2.93 -7.34
C VAL A 4 -8.03 -3.94 -6.57
N GLY A 5 -9.20 -3.51 -6.07
CA GLY A 5 -10.14 -4.38 -5.36
C GLY A 5 -10.72 -5.49 -6.24
N LEU A 6 -10.84 -5.26 -7.55
CA LEU A 6 -11.27 -6.30 -8.52
C LEU A 6 -10.10 -7.18 -8.97
N LEU A 7 -8.91 -6.61 -9.18
CA LEU A 7 -7.74 -7.36 -9.67
C LEU A 7 -7.30 -8.45 -8.69
N TYR A 8 -7.32 -8.18 -7.39
CA TYR A 8 -6.90 -9.12 -6.36
C TYR A 8 -7.68 -10.45 -6.39
N PRO A 9 -9.03 -10.47 -6.29
CA PRO A 9 -9.80 -11.71 -6.35
C PRO A 9 -9.71 -12.42 -7.71
N CYS A 10 -9.62 -11.69 -8.83
CA CYS A 10 -9.43 -12.29 -10.15
C CYS A 10 -8.09 -13.03 -10.26
N ILE A 11 -7.01 -12.41 -9.78
CA ILE A 11 -5.66 -12.96 -9.84
C ILE A 11 -5.49 -14.13 -8.88
N ASP A 12 -6.10 -14.06 -7.70
CA ASP A 12 -6.15 -15.21 -6.77
C ASP A 12 -6.85 -16.42 -7.37
N SER A 13 -7.97 -16.19 -8.07
CA SER A 13 -8.70 -17.24 -8.79
C SER A 13 -7.86 -17.87 -9.88
N HIS A 14 -7.11 -17.07 -10.64
CA HIS A 14 -6.21 -17.55 -11.69
C HIS A 14 -4.98 -18.30 -11.15
N LEU A 15 -4.44 -17.87 -10.00
CA LEU A 15 -3.27 -18.50 -9.36
C LEU A 15 -3.64 -19.75 -8.55
N GLY A 16 -4.94 -20.03 -8.41
CA GLY A 16 -5.43 -21.12 -7.56
C GLY A 16 -5.01 -20.93 -6.10
N GLU A 17 -4.75 -19.69 -5.65
CA GLU A 17 -4.47 -19.42 -4.25
C GLU A 17 -5.75 -19.80 -3.48
N PRO A 18 -5.70 -20.83 -2.62
CA PRO A 18 -6.88 -21.25 -1.90
C PRO A 18 -7.31 -20.07 -1.03
N HIS A 19 -8.62 -19.77 -1.03
CA HIS A 19 -9.29 -18.80 -0.16
C HIS A 19 -9.12 -19.23 1.31
N LYS A 20 -7.88 -19.20 1.80
CA LYS A 20 -7.42 -19.92 3.01
C LYS A 20 -7.76 -19.19 4.29
N PHE A 21 -8.19 -17.94 4.19
CA PHE A 21 -8.48 -17.12 5.34
C PHE A 21 -9.99 -16.87 5.37
N LYS A 22 -10.69 -17.52 6.31
CA LYS A 22 -11.96 -17.01 6.85
C LYS A 22 -11.67 -15.65 7.47
N ARG A 23 -11.55 -14.65 6.62
CA ARG A 23 -11.11 -13.34 7.02
C ARG A 23 -12.33 -12.62 7.53
N GLU A 24 -12.35 -12.40 8.82
CA GLU A 24 -13.45 -11.70 9.45
C GLU A 24 -13.37 -10.22 9.08
N TRP A 25 -14.54 -9.58 8.96
CA TRP A 25 -14.64 -8.12 8.82
C TRP A 25 -13.81 -7.37 9.88
N ALA A 26 -13.65 -7.95 11.07
CA ALA A 26 -12.77 -7.44 12.12
C ALA A 26 -11.30 -7.31 11.68
N SER A 27 -10.77 -8.28 10.93
CA SER A 27 -9.40 -8.25 10.42
C SER A 27 -9.23 -7.15 9.36
N VAL A 28 -10.24 -6.95 8.51
CA VAL A 28 -10.23 -5.87 7.50
C VAL A 28 -10.31 -4.50 8.16
N MET A 29 -11.16 -4.33 9.17
CA MET A 29 -11.23 -3.06 9.93
C MET A 29 -9.91 -2.76 10.64
N ARG A 30 -9.23 -3.77 11.21
CA ARG A 30 -7.88 -3.61 11.78
C ARG A 30 -6.84 -3.21 10.72
N CYS A 31 -6.88 -3.82 9.53
CA CYS A 31 -6.00 -3.47 8.41
C CYS A 31 -6.19 -1.99 7.99
N ILE A 32 -7.45 -1.54 7.88
CA ILE A 32 -7.80 -0.14 7.58
C ILE A 32 -7.25 0.79 8.68
N ALA A 33 -7.45 0.44 9.95
CA ALA A 33 -6.96 1.26 11.06
C ALA A 33 -5.43 1.41 11.05
N VAL A 34 -4.69 0.31 10.78
CA VAL A 34 -3.22 0.36 10.64
C VAL A 34 -2.82 1.19 9.44
N PHE A 35 -3.48 1.05 8.29
CA PHE A 35 -3.22 1.86 7.10
C PHE A 35 -3.41 3.37 7.36
N VAL A 36 -4.50 3.75 8.02
CA VAL A 36 -4.74 5.14 8.44
C VAL A 36 -3.67 5.61 9.41
N GLY A 37 -3.25 4.75 10.35
CA GLY A 37 -2.14 5.02 11.27
C GLY A 37 -0.81 5.30 10.54
N ILE A 38 -0.47 4.50 9.53
CA ILE A 38 0.73 4.70 8.69
C ILE A 38 0.66 6.05 7.97
N ASN A 39 -0.50 6.39 7.39
CA ASN A 39 -0.69 7.68 6.71
C ASN A 39 -0.59 8.87 7.68
N HIS A 40 -1.15 8.73 8.88
CA HIS A 40 -1.06 9.77 9.90
C HIS A 40 0.38 9.97 10.35
N ALA A 41 1.09 8.86 10.59
CA ALA A 41 2.50 8.87 10.98
C ALA A 41 3.37 9.52 9.89
N SER A 42 3.16 9.22 8.60
CA SER A 42 3.91 9.83 7.51
C SER A 42 3.66 11.33 7.33
N ALA A 43 2.48 11.79 7.71
CA ALA A 43 2.10 13.19 7.57
C ALA A 43 2.56 14.05 8.74
N LYS A 44 2.63 13.50 9.96
CA LYS A 44 2.93 14.25 11.18
C LYS A 44 4.30 13.99 11.81
N LEU A 45 4.96 12.88 11.49
CA LEU A 45 6.28 12.60 12.08
C LEU A 45 7.37 13.29 11.25
N ASP A 46 7.87 14.40 11.77
CA ASP A 46 9.11 15.03 11.31
C ASP A 46 10.30 14.24 11.88
N PHE A 47 10.63 13.11 11.23
CA PHE A 47 11.89 12.43 11.52
C PHE A 47 13.06 13.26 10.99
N ALA A 48 14.10 13.43 11.80
CA ALA A 48 15.31 14.17 11.43
C ALA A 48 16.07 13.54 10.24
N ASN A 49 15.79 12.27 9.91
CA ASN A 49 16.42 11.56 8.80
C ASN A 49 15.37 10.79 7.98
N ASN A 50 15.29 11.11 6.69
CA ASN A 50 14.32 10.52 5.76
C ASN A 50 14.55 9.03 5.50
N VAL A 51 15.77 8.54 5.71
CA VAL A 51 16.07 7.10 5.64
C VAL A 51 15.38 6.35 6.79
N GLN A 52 15.40 6.90 8.01
CA GLN A 52 14.74 6.27 9.16
C GLN A 52 13.23 6.22 8.95
N LEU A 53 12.64 7.34 8.52
CA LEU A 53 11.21 7.42 8.19
C LEU A 53 10.83 6.35 7.16
N SER A 54 11.57 6.28 6.07
CA SER A 54 11.29 5.35 4.97
C SER A 54 11.42 3.89 5.40
N LEU A 55 12.45 3.57 6.19
CA LEU A 55 12.68 2.20 6.69
C LEU A 55 11.58 1.78 7.67
N THR A 56 11.18 2.67 8.58
CA THR A 56 10.07 2.41 9.51
C THR A 56 8.76 2.20 8.75
N LEU A 57 8.46 3.05 7.77
CA LEU A 57 7.25 2.88 6.97
C LEU A 57 7.27 1.62 6.11
N ALA A 58 8.42 1.27 5.53
CA ALA A 58 8.57 0.02 4.80
C ALA A 58 8.33 -1.18 5.73
N ALA A 59 8.92 -1.18 6.93
CA ALA A 59 8.72 -2.23 7.93
C ALA A 59 7.25 -2.34 8.36
N LEU A 60 6.57 -1.22 8.63
CA LEU A 60 5.14 -1.19 8.96
C LEU A 60 4.27 -1.69 7.81
N SER A 61 4.60 -1.31 6.58
CA SER A 61 3.85 -1.70 5.38
C SER A 61 4.00 -3.20 5.09
N LEU A 62 5.20 -3.74 5.22
CA LEU A 62 5.48 -5.18 5.12
C LEU A 62 4.86 -5.94 6.28
N GLY A 63 4.88 -5.38 7.50
CA GLY A 63 4.21 -5.95 8.67
C GLY A 63 2.70 -6.03 8.48
N LEU A 64 2.07 -5.01 7.90
CA LEU A 64 0.65 -5.02 7.54
C LEU A 64 0.34 -6.14 6.54
N TRP A 65 1.13 -6.27 5.48
CA TRP A 65 0.95 -7.37 4.53
C TRP A 65 1.11 -8.73 5.20
N TRP A 66 2.16 -8.91 6.01
CA TRP A 66 2.44 -10.17 6.69
C TRP A 66 1.34 -10.58 7.68
N THR A 67 0.75 -9.62 8.39
CA THR A 67 -0.25 -9.85 9.45
C THR A 67 -1.67 -10.03 8.89
N PHE A 68 -2.09 -9.25 7.90
CA PHE A 68 -3.49 -9.21 7.45
C PHE A 68 -3.77 -9.93 6.15
N ASP A 69 -2.74 -10.20 5.34
CA ASP A 69 -2.92 -10.75 4.00
C ASP A 69 -2.11 -12.01 3.73
N ARG A 70 -0.80 -11.98 3.96
CA ARG A 70 0.16 -13.10 3.81
C ARG A 70 0.11 -13.81 2.44
N SER A 71 -0.55 -13.22 1.44
CA SER A 71 -0.73 -13.80 0.10
C SER A 71 0.41 -13.40 -0.84
N ARG A 72 0.76 -14.30 -1.77
CA ARG A 72 1.84 -14.04 -2.74
C ARG A 72 1.38 -13.05 -3.81
N SER A 73 0.14 -13.22 -4.26
CA SER A 73 -0.53 -12.30 -5.18
C SER A 73 -0.63 -10.90 -4.58
N GLY A 74 -0.92 -10.78 -3.29
CA GLY A 74 -1.04 -9.49 -2.62
C GLY A 74 0.28 -8.74 -2.48
N LEU A 75 1.39 -9.46 -2.29
CA LEU A 75 2.73 -8.85 -2.32
C LEU A 75 3.10 -8.40 -3.73
N GLY A 76 2.94 -9.28 -4.72
CA GLY A 76 3.31 -9.00 -6.11
C GLY A 76 2.52 -7.82 -6.69
N LEU A 77 1.20 -7.82 -6.51
CA LEU A 77 0.34 -6.73 -6.94
C LEU A 77 0.60 -5.46 -6.15
N GLY A 78 0.81 -5.56 -4.84
CA GLY A 78 1.14 -4.41 -3.99
C GLY A 78 2.42 -3.71 -4.46
N ILE A 79 3.49 -4.46 -4.74
CA ILE A 79 4.76 -3.91 -5.25
C ILE A 79 4.56 -3.27 -6.62
N THR A 80 3.85 -3.95 -7.51
CA THR A 80 3.60 -3.46 -8.88
C THR A 80 2.82 -2.14 -8.85
N ILE A 81 1.75 -2.08 -8.07
CA ILE A 81 0.93 -0.87 -7.89
C ILE A 81 1.76 0.25 -7.25
N ALA A 82 2.54 -0.06 -6.21
CA ALA A 82 3.38 0.94 -5.55
C ALA A 82 4.40 1.55 -6.50
N PHE A 83 5.05 0.72 -7.31
CA PHE A 83 6.02 1.16 -8.31
C PHE A 83 5.36 2.02 -9.39
N VAL A 84 4.30 1.52 -10.03
CA VAL A 84 3.58 2.23 -11.10
C VAL A 84 3.00 3.56 -10.60
N ALA A 85 2.36 3.56 -9.44
CA ALA A 85 1.79 4.78 -8.86
C ALA A 85 2.88 5.82 -8.54
N THR A 86 4.02 5.38 -8.00
CA THR A 86 5.15 6.28 -7.75
C THR A 86 5.71 6.87 -9.04
N LEU A 87 5.84 6.07 -10.11
CA LEU A 87 6.29 6.56 -11.42
C LEU A 87 5.31 7.57 -12.03
N ILE A 88 4.00 7.33 -11.92
CA ILE A 88 2.97 8.26 -12.39
C ILE A 88 3.08 9.58 -11.61
N THR A 89 3.21 9.52 -10.28
CA THR A 89 3.41 10.72 -9.46
C THR A 89 4.69 11.44 -9.87
N GLN A 90 5.77 10.71 -10.14
CA GLN A 90 7.06 11.27 -10.57
C GLN A 90 6.92 12.04 -11.86
N PHE A 91 6.23 11.44 -12.83
CA PHE A 91 5.95 12.05 -14.11
C PHE A 91 5.09 13.32 -13.95
N LEU A 92 4.05 13.29 -13.11
CA LEU A 92 3.20 14.45 -12.85
C LEU A 92 3.97 15.62 -12.21
N VAL A 93 4.85 15.33 -11.25
CA VAL A 93 5.71 16.34 -10.61
C VAL A 93 6.70 16.92 -11.61
N TYR A 94 7.29 16.08 -12.46
CA TYR A 94 8.23 16.52 -13.49
C TYR A 94 7.57 17.43 -14.55
N ASN A 95 6.30 17.18 -14.88
CA ASN A 95 5.52 18.04 -15.78
C ASN A 95 4.95 19.30 -15.09
N GLY A 96 5.28 19.54 -13.82
CA GLY A 96 4.86 20.74 -13.08
C GLY A 96 3.39 20.78 -12.67
N VAL A 97 2.66 19.67 -12.78
CA VAL A 97 1.23 19.60 -12.40
C VAL A 97 1.06 19.69 -10.89
N TYR A 98 2.03 19.18 -10.14
CA TYR A 98 2.04 19.19 -8.67
C TYR A 98 3.46 19.43 -8.15
N GLN A 99 3.57 20.10 -7.00
CA GLN A 99 4.83 20.26 -6.28
C GLN A 99 4.66 19.86 -4.82
N TYR A 100 5.63 19.11 -4.31
CA TYR A 100 5.71 18.82 -2.87
C TYR A 100 6.46 19.94 -2.16
N THR A 101 5.92 20.42 -1.04
CA THR A 101 6.51 21.50 -0.21
C THR A 101 7.90 21.17 0.31
N SER A 102 8.20 19.88 0.49
CA SER A 102 9.53 19.38 0.87
C SER A 102 9.75 18.05 0.15
N PRO A 103 10.38 18.06 -1.03
CA PRO A 103 10.79 16.84 -1.73
C PRO A 103 12.04 16.25 -1.08
N ASP A 104 12.16 14.93 -1.10
CA ASP A 104 13.27 14.22 -0.44
C ASP A 104 14.10 13.41 -1.42
N PHE A 105 13.43 12.55 -2.19
CA PHE A 105 14.07 11.64 -3.13
C PHE A 105 13.49 11.90 -4.52
N LEU A 106 14.35 12.29 -5.47
CA LEU A 106 13.94 12.54 -6.87
C LEU A 106 12.68 13.43 -6.99
N TYR A 107 12.53 14.52 -6.24
CA TYR A 107 11.33 15.39 -6.28
C TYR A 107 10.04 14.81 -5.66
N ILE A 108 10.06 13.61 -5.08
CA ILE A 108 8.95 12.99 -4.35
C ILE A 108 9.34 12.70 -2.89
N ARG A 109 8.33 12.55 -2.03
CA ARG A 109 8.55 12.16 -0.62
C ARG A 109 8.73 10.64 -0.50
N SER A 110 9.77 10.21 0.19
CA SER A 110 10.24 8.81 0.21
C SER A 110 9.25 7.80 0.81
N TRP A 111 8.23 8.26 1.54
CA TRP A 111 7.16 7.41 2.06
C TRP A 111 6.07 7.05 1.04
N LEU A 112 6.00 7.74 -0.10
CA LEU A 112 4.94 7.55 -1.10
C LEU A 112 4.76 6.09 -1.56
N PRO A 113 5.84 5.33 -1.87
CA PRO A 113 5.70 3.94 -2.31
C PRO A 113 5.14 3.04 -1.21
N CYS A 114 5.50 3.31 0.05
CA CYS A 114 5.02 2.54 1.21
C CYS A 114 3.52 2.74 1.43
N ILE A 115 3.02 3.97 1.24
CA ILE A 115 1.59 4.26 1.31
C ILE A 115 0.83 3.59 0.17
N PHE A 116 1.35 3.65 -1.06
CA PHE A 116 0.69 2.95 -2.17
C PHE A 116 0.68 1.44 -2.00
N PHE A 117 1.76 0.85 -1.49
CA PHE A 117 1.82 -0.58 -1.19
C PHE A 117 0.79 -0.97 -0.13
N SER A 118 0.82 -0.32 1.05
CA SER A 118 -0.09 -0.61 2.16
C SER A 118 -1.55 -0.36 1.81
N GLY A 119 -1.84 0.71 1.05
CA GLY A 119 -3.16 1.00 0.51
C GLY A 119 -3.62 -0.04 -0.50
N GLY A 120 -2.74 -0.48 -1.40
CA GLY A 120 -3.00 -1.54 -2.37
C GLY A 120 -3.39 -2.86 -1.70
N VAL A 121 -2.62 -3.29 -0.70
CA VAL A 121 -2.94 -4.47 0.11
C VAL A 121 -4.26 -4.30 0.85
N THR A 122 -4.52 -3.14 1.46
CA THR A 122 -5.76 -2.88 2.21
C THR A 122 -7.00 -2.89 1.30
N VAL A 123 -6.91 -2.32 0.09
CA VAL A 123 -8.01 -2.32 -0.88
C VAL A 123 -8.20 -3.70 -1.51
N GLY A 124 -7.12 -4.41 -1.82
CA GLY A 124 -7.17 -5.79 -2.27
C GLY A 124 -7.81 -6.72 -1.22
N ASN A 125 -7.52 -6.44 0.05
CA ASN A 125 -8.12 -7.09 1.20
C ASN A 125 -9.64 -6.90 1.25
N ILE A 126 -10.12 -5.66 1.06
CA ILE A 126 -11.55 -5.36 0.97
C ILE A 126 -12.18 -6.07 -0.25
N GLY A 127 -11.51 -6.01 -1.40
CA GLY A 127 -11.98 -6.66 -2.63
C GLY A 127 -12.20 -8.16 -2.48
N ARG A 128 -11.25 -8.86 -1.86
CA ARG A 128 -11.37 -10.30 -1.54
C ARG A 128 -12.56 -10.58 -0.60
N GLN A 129 -12.78 -9.74 0.41
CA GLN A 129 -13.93 -9.89 1.31
C GLN A 129 -15.27 -9.72 0.61
N LEU A 130 -15.36 -8.77 -0.30
CA LEU A 130 -16.59 -8.51 -1.06
C LEU A 130 -16.87 -9.58 -2.12
N ALA A 131 -15.85 -10.34 -2.52
CA ALA A 131 -15.96 -11.42 -3.49
C ALA A 131 -16.27 -12.81 -2.86
N MET A 132 -16.25 -12.92 -1.53
CA MET A 132 -16.67 -14.11 -0.77
C MET A 132 -18.18 -14.10 -0.54
#